data_AF-A0A957NJ12-F1
#
_entry.id   AF-A0A957NJ12-F1
#
_cell.length_a   1.000
_cell.length_b   1.000
_cell.length_c   1.000
_cell.angle_alpha   90.00
_cell.angle_beta   90.00
_cell.angle_gamma   90.00
#
_symmetry.space_group_name_H-M   'P 1'
#
loop_
_entity.id
_entity.type
_entity.pdbx_description
1 polymer ?
#
loop_
_entity_poly.entity_id
_entity_poly.type
_entity_poly.pdbx_seq_one_letter_code
_entity_poly.pdbx_strand_id
1 'polypeptide(L)' 'MDDSAYVIVRIAAEKTGYTSNYIRRLIRAGLVPSKNIGVWLVHLPSLEEYKTQMDEQGTKKYNPTVNYKKTDS' A
#
# COMPACT_ATOMS: atom_id res chain seq x y z
N MET A 1 -1.23 19.35 -9.45
CA MET A 1 -1.73 18.18 -8.70
C MET A 1 -3.21 18.09 -8.96
N ASP A 2 -3.69 16.93 -9.42
CA ASP A 2 -5.09 16.77 -9.78
C ASP A 2 -5.91 16.43 -8.53
N ASP A 3 -6.65 17.41 -8.02
CA ASP A 3 -7.49 17.23 -6.82
C ASP A 3 -8.62 16.22 -7.07
N SER A 4 -8.92 15.89 -8.34
CA SER A 4 -9.88 14.86 -8.73
C SER A 4 -9.46 13.44 -8.36
N ALA A 5 -8.20 13.22 -7.96
CA ALA A 5 -7.67 11.90 -7.61
C ALA A 5 -7.82 11.52 -6.12
N TYR A 6 -8.43 12.39 -5.30
CA TYR A 6 -8.73 12.08 -3.90
C TYR A 6 -10.04 11.33 -3.77
N VAL A 7 -10.00 10.14 -3.16
CA VAL A 7 -11.17 9.31 -2.91
C VAL A 7 -11.32 8.99 -1.43
N ILE A 8 -12.54 8.70 -0.98
CA ILE A 8 -12.75 8.24 0.40
C ILE A 8 -12.07 6.89 0.63
N VAL A 9 -11.65 6.65 1.88
CA VAL A 9 -10.94 5.42 2.29
C VAL A 9 -11.67 4.13 1.85
N ARG A 10 -13.00 4.13 1.84
CA ARG A 10 -13.79 2.97 1.39
C ARG A 10 -13.56 2.66 -0.09
N ILE A 11 -13.60 3.67 -0.96
CA ILE A 11 -13.37 3.50 -2.40
C ILE A 11 -11.91 3.08 -2.65
N ALA A 12 -10.96 3.67 -1.93
CA ALA A 12 -9.56 3.28 -2.03
C ALA A 12 -9.33 1.82 -1.61
N ALA A 13 -10.03 1.34 -0.58
CA ALA A 13 -9.98 -0.05 -0.15
C ALA A 13 -10.48 -1.01 -1.23
N GLU A 14 -11.62 -0.69 -1.84
CA GLU A 14 -12.21 -1.48 -2.94
C GLU A 14 -11.29 -1.52 -4.18
N LYS A 15 -10.61 -0.42 -4.51
CA LYS A 15 -9.69 -0.34 -5.67
C LYS A 15 -8.34 -1.03 -5.45
N THR A 16 -7.74 -0.86 -4.27
CA THR A 16 -6.39 -1.36 -4.00
C THR A 16 -6.38 -2.78 -3.44
N GLY A 17 -7.51 -3.24 -2.89
CA GLY A 17 -7.62 -4.49 -2.14
C GLY A 17 -7.13 -4.36 -0.69
N TYR A 18 -6.69 -3.18 -0.27
CA TYR A 18 -6.30 -2.93 1.12
C TYR A 18 -7.52 -2.77 2.02
N THR A 19 -7.37 -3.11 3.30
CA THR A 19 -8.42 -2.84 4.29
C THR A 19 -8.47 -1.35 4.61
N SER A 20 -9.67 -0.83 4.90
CA SER A 20 -9.84 0.57 5.32
C SER A 20 -9.02 0.93 6.57
N ASN A 21 -8.81 -0.03 7.47
CA ASN A 21 -7.96 0.14 8.65
C ASN A 21 -6.48 0.30 8.27
N TYR A 22 -5.99 -0.49 7.32
CA TYR A 22 -4.62 -0.38 6.84
C TYR A 22 -4.38 0.98 6.17
N ILE A 23 -5.30 1.44 5.32
CA ILE A 23 -5.22 2.76 4.69
C ILE A 23 -5.21 3.87 5.75
N ARG A 24 -6.09 3.80 6.77
CA ARG A 24 -6.06 4.75 7.90
C ARG A 24 -4.74 4.76 8.66
N ARG A 25 -4.06 3.62 8.75
CA ARG A 25 -2.73 3.52 9.36
C ARG A 25 -1.68 4.23 8.49
N LEU A 26 -1.71 4.05 7.17
CA LEU A 26 -0.82 4.74 6.24
C LEU A 26 -1.01 6.27 6.30
N ILE A 27 -2.27 6.71 6.36
CA ILE A 27 -2.62 8.12 6.55
C ILE A 27 -2.04 8.68 7.85
N ARG A 28 -2.26 7.98 8.98
CA ARG A 28 -1.72 8.39 10.29
C ARG A 28 -0.19 8.40 10.34
N ALA A 29 0.45 7.51 9.59
CA ALA A 29 1.89 7.45 9.46
C ALA A 29 2.45 8.51 8.50
N GLY A 30 1.60 9.28 7.80
CA GLY A 30 2.04 10.28 6.82
C GLY A 30 2.66 9.68 5.56
N LEU A 31 2.45 8.39 5.29
CA LEU A 31 3.06 7.67 4.17
C LEU A 31 2.35 7.95 2.84
N VAL A 32 1.11 8.42 2.89
CA VAL A 32 0.31 8.77 1.70
C VAL A 32 -0.36 10.13 1.91
N PRO A 33 -0.47 10.96 0.85
CA PRO A 33 -1.21 12.21 0.92
C PRO A 33 -2.68 11.97 1.26
N SER A 34 -3.20 12.77 2.18
CA SER A 34 -4.58 12.66 2.64
C SER A 34 -5.17 14.02 2.99
N LYS A 35 -6.50 14.11 2.93
CA LYS A 35 -7.27 15.30 3.31
C LYS A 35 -8.40 14.89 4.25
N ASN A 36 -8.66 15.70 5.28
CA ASN A 36 -9.81 15.51 6.16
C ASN A 36 -10.81 16.65 5.93
N ILE A 37 -11.98 16.29 5.41
CA ILE A 37 -13.10 17.22 5.14
C ILE A 37 -14.36 16.80 5.90
N GLY A 38 -14.20 16.17 7.07
CA GLY A 38 -15.26 15.44 7.79
C GLY A 38 -15.25 13.94 7.49
N VAL A 39 -14.69 13.56 6.34
CA VAL A 39 -14.27 12.19 6.01
C VAL A 39 -12.81 12.20 5.57
N TRP A 40 -12.13 11.07 5.79
CA TRP A 40 -10.76 10.87 5.32
C TRP A 40 -10.76 10.56 3.82
N LEU A 41 -10.12 11.44 3.07
CA LEU A 41 -9.77 11.27 1.66
C LEU A 41 -8.30 10.86 1.56
N VAL A 42 -8.00 9.96 0.64
CA VAL A 42 -6.65 9.52 0.30
C VAL A 42 -6.40 9.75 -1.17
N HIS A 43 -5.18 10.18 -1.51
CA HIS A 43 -4.75 10.30 -2.89
C HIS A 43 -4.54 8.91 -3.47
N LEU A 44 -5.43 8.49 -4.38
CA LEU A 44 -5.44 7.13 -4.91
C LEU A 44 -4.15 6.78 -5.68
N PRO A 45 -3.62 7.63 -6.59
CA PRO A 45 -2.40 7.30 -7.34
C PRO A 45 -1.21 7.06 -6.42
N SER A 46 -1.02 7.88 -5.37
CA SER A 46 0.08 7.67 -4.42
C SER A 46 -0.09 6.40 -3.58
N LEU A 47 -1.33 5.97 -3.32
CA LEU A 47 -1.60 4.71 -2.64
C LEU A 47 -1.26 3.50 -3.53
N GLU A 48 -1.53 3.59 -4.83
CA GLU A 48 -1.15 2.58 -5.83
C GLU A 48 0.37 2.52 -6.03
N GLU A 49 1.04 3.67 -6.11
CA GLU A 49 2.51 3.76 -6.14
C GLU A 49 3.13 3.12 -4.90
N TYR A 50 2.59 3.42 -3.71
CA TYR A 50 3.05 2.82 -2.46
C TYR A 50 2.88 1.29 -2.47
N LYS A 51 1.77 0.78 -3.03
CA LYS A 51 1.55 -0.66 -3.18
C LYS A 51 2.59 -1.29 -4.11
N THR A 52 2.82 -0.71 -5.28
CA THR A 52 3.85 -1.20 -6.22
C THR A 52 5.23 -1.23 -5.58
N GLN A 53 5.62 -0.16 -4.87
CA GLN A 53 6.90 -0.11 -4.14
C GLN A 53 6.99 -1.21 -3.07
N MET A 54 5.90 -1.47 -2.34
CA MET A 54 5.86 -2.53 -1.32
C MET A 54 5.90 -3.93 -1.92
N ASP A 55 5.25 -4.16 -3.07
CA ASP A 55 5.29 -5.43 -3.79
C ASP A 55 6.71 -5.72 -4.33
N GLU A 56 7.39 -4.69 -4.86
CA GLU A 56 8.79 -4.76 -5.29
C GLU A 56 9.77 -4.98 -4.12
N GLN A 57 9.49 -4.43 -2.94
CA GLN A 57 10.31 -4.64 -1.74
C GLN A 57 10.02 -5.98 -1.06
N GLY A 58 8.77 -6.44 -1.08
CA GLY A 58 8.33 -7.70 -0.48
C GLY A 58 8.95 -8.92 -1.15
N THR A 59 9.10 -8.89 -2.47
CA THR A 59 9.79 -9.96 -3.23
C THR A 59 11.30 -10.07 -2.90
N LYS A 60 11.93 -8.98 -2.44
CA LYS A 60 13.35 -9.00 -2.01
C LYS A 60 13.57 -9.53 -0.60
N LYS A 61 12.53 -9.55 0.25
CA LYS A 61 12.69 -9.80 1.70
C LYS A 61 12.37 -11.23 2.14
N TYR A 62 11.80 -12.08 1.27
CA TYR A 62 11.54 -13.47 1.64
C TYR A 62 11.67 -14.40 0.44
N ASN A 63 12.85 -15.01 0.30
CA ASN A 63 13.03 -16.20 -0.52
C ASN A 63 13.52 -17.33 0.42
N PRO A 64 12.63 -18.02 1.15
CA PRO A 64 13.00 -19.10 2.07
C PRO A 64 13.52 -20.36 1.34
N THR A 65 13.45 -20.40 0.01
CA THR A 65 13.81 -21.55 -0.82
C THR A 65 15.22 -21.50 -1.41
N VAL A 66 15.94 -20.37 -1.35
CA VAL A 66 17.31 -20.31 -1.93
C VAL A 66 18.40 -20.99 -1.10
N ASN A 67 18.08 -21.52 0.10
CA ASN A 67 19.04 -22.26 0.93
C ASN A 67 18.81 -23.78 0.98
N TYR A 68 17.88 -24.36 0.22
CA TYR A 68 17.79 -25.82 0.11
C TYR A 68 18.70 -26.35 -1.01
N LYS A 69 20.00 -26.02 -0.95
CA LYS A 69 21.00 -26.87 -1.61
C LYS A 69 21.13 -28.11 -0.72
N LYS A 70 20.39 -29.15 -1.10
CA LYS A 70 20.61 -30.52 -0.63
C LYS A 70 22.05 -30.87 -1.03
N THR A 71 22.97 -30.82 -0.08
CA THR A 71 24.33 -31.32 -0.25
C THR A 71 24.23 -32.83 -0.45
N ASP A 72 24.70 -33.30 -1.59
CA ASP A 72 24.96 -34.72 -1.86
C ASP A 72 25.84 -35.32 -0.76
N SER A 73 25.44 -36.48 -0.24
CA SER A 73 26.31 -37.57 0.24
C SER A 73 25.47 -38.84 0.43
#